data_AF-A0A9P2ZXB7-F1
#
_entry.id   AF-A0A9P2ZXB7-F1
#
_cell.length_a   1.000
_cell.length_b   1.000
_cell.length_c   1.000
_cell.angle_alpha   90.00
_cell.angle_beta   90.00
_cell.angle_gamma   90.00
#
_symmetry.space_group_name_H-M   'P 1'
#
loop_
_entity.id
_entity.type
_entity.pdbx_description
1 polymer ?
#
loop_
_entity_poly.entity_id
_entity_poly.type
_entity_poly.pdbx_seq_one_letter_code
_entity_poly.pdbx_strand_id
1 'polypeptide(L)'
;MDYSSLRETLRTPQWSEAQDRILLEPYTYISANPGKEVRTKLIDAFNAWLDVPDADLEVIRRIVRMLHNASLLMDDVEDSSELRRGIPVAHQIYGVPQTINTANYVYFLAVEELLALRRPSRAGSPAGEVGVAPGRASGASEMGGMGGTGGTGGIGESGRTGGMGGSGGPSGAGGIPGSVAGAGAIGTASIDMAGTAASSSSSPDSGPSPKSRDTDHPSIHASTSADAKGKQKQVDLVGTVTDELLCLHRGQGLDLFWRDSLTCPTEEEYVHMVLGKTGGLFRIAVKLMMAKSASEVDYVPLVNLISVFFQIRDDYMNLHSNEYEDNKGFAEDLTEGKFSFPIVHGVRADPSNRQILNVLQKRTTSRSLKLHTVNYLRTHTRSFEYTRGVLETLRKQIEEEIRSLGGNKMLEKIMEALGVPGEK
;
A
#
# COMPACT_ATOMS: atom_id res chain seq x y z
N MET A 1 32.22 -13.61 -32.12
CA MET A 1 32.81 -12.43 -31.47
C MET A 1 34.29 -12.48 -31.77
N ASP A 2 34.85 -11.42 -32.36
CA ASP A 2 36.30 -11.30 -32.50
C ASP A 2 36.85 -10.71 -31.20
N TYR A 3 37.59 -11.52 -30.45
CA TYR A 3 38.16 -11.11 -29.16
C TYR A 3 39.35 -10.17 -29.32
N SER A 4 39.93 -10.06 -30.52
CA SER A 4 41.06 -9.16 -30.79
C SER A 4 40.65 -7.68 -30.85
N SER A 5 39.40 -7.39 -31.24
CA SER A 5 38.81 -6.05 -31.24
C SER A 5 38.00 -5.73 -29.96
N LEU A 6 38.00 -6.63 -28.97
CA LEU A 6 37.16 -6.52 -27.77
C LEU A 6 37.40 -5.21 -27.01
N ARG A 7 38.66 -4.74 -26.91
CA ARG A 7 38.97 -3.45 -26.27
C ARG A 7 38.26 -2.27 -26.92
N GLU A 8 38.04 -2.31 -28.23
CA GLU A 8 37.37 -1.26 -28.98
C GLU A 8 35.86 -1.35 -28.81
N THR A 9 35.30 -2.56 -28.86
CA THR A 9 33.88 -2.83 -28.55
C THR A 9 33.51 -2.42 -27.12
N LEU A 10 34.41 -2.61 -26.14
CA LEU A 10 34.18 -2.23 -24.75
C LEU A 10 34.25 -0.71 -24.49
N ARG A 11 34.77 0.10 -25.43
CA ARG A 11 34.84 1.56 -25.28
C ARG A 11 33.50 2.26 -25.54
N THR A 12 32.56 1.58 -26.19
CA THR A 12 31.25 2.14 -26.52
C THR A 12 30.19 1.19 -26.00
N PRO A 13 29.57 1.43 -24.83
CA PRO A 13 28.47 0.61 -24.38
C PRO A 13 27.34 0.68 -25.42
N GLN A 14 27.10 -0.44 -26.10
CA GLN A 14 26.00 -0.59 -27.04
C GLN A 14 24.76 -1.02 -26.26
N TRP A 15 24.09 -0.05 -25.65
CA TRP A 15 22.76 -0.25 -25.11
C TRP A 15 21.73 0.27 -26.10
N SER A 16 20.71 -0.54 -26.39
CA SER A 16 19.68 -0.26 -27.39
C SER A 16 18.29 -0.29 -26.77
N GLU A 17 17.35 0.45 -27.36
CA GLU A 17 15.92 0.39 -26.99
C GLU A 17 15.36 -1.02 -27.08
N ALA A 18 15.89 -1.85 -27.99
CA ALA A 18 15.44 -3.24 -28.10
C ALA A 18 15.78 -4.03 -26.82
N GLN A 19 16.93 -3.76 -26.21
CA GLN A 19 17.32 -4.35 -24.93
C GLN A 19 16.47 -3.79 -23.78
N ASP A 20 16.18 -2.48 -23.77
CA ASP A 20 15.25 -1.90 -22.79
C ASP A 20 13.86 -2.51 -22.86
N ARG A 21 13.32 -2.70 -24.07
CA ARG A 21 12.02 -3.34 -24.27
C ARG A 21 11.99 -4.72 -23.64
N ILE A 22 13.04 -5.54 -23.87
CA ILE A 22 13.15 -6.88 -23.26
C ILE A 22 13.13 -6.78 -21.74
N LEU A 23 13.90 -5.86 -21.14
CA LEU A 23 13.94 -5.70 -19.68
C LEU A 23 12.61 -5.18 -19.11
N LEU A 24 11.83 -4.43 -19.89
CA LEU A 24 10.59 -3.80 -19.43
C LEU A 24 9.34 -4.63 -19.72
N GLU A 25 9.41 -5.78 -20.39
CA GLU A 25 8.24 -6.61 -20.71
C GLU A 25 7.34 -6.92 -19.48
N PRO A 26 7.88 -7.34 -18.31
CA PRO A 26 7.03 -7.53 -17.12
C PRO A 26 6.34 -6.25 -16.65
N TYR A 27 7.00 -5.09 -16.78
CA TYR A 27 6.43 -3.79 -16.42
C TYR A 27 5.36 -3.34 -17.43
N THR A 28 5.60 -3.55 -18.72
CA THR A 28 4.63 -3.27 -19.79
C THR A 28 3.38 -4.13 -19.59
N TYR A 29 3.55 -5.41 -19.26
CA TYR A 29 2.46 -6.34 -19.00
C TYR A 29 1.53 -5.87 -17.87
N ILE A 30 2.07 -5.52 -16.70
CA ILE A 30 1.26 -5.05 -15.56
C ILE A 30 0.64 -3.67 -15.84
N SER A 31 1.31 -2.84 -16.63
CA SER A 31 0.83 -1.50 -17.01
C SER A 31 -0.29 -1.53 -18.05
N ALA A 32 -0.36 -2.56 -18.89
CA ALA A 32 -1.39 -2.72 -19.91
C ALA A 32 -2.79 -3.02 -19.35
N ASN A 33 -2.88 -3.45 -18.09
CA ASN A 33 -4.12 -3.83 -17.45
C ASN A 33 -4.41 -2.89 -16.27
N PRO A 34 -4.76 -1.61 -16.50
CA PRO A 34 -4.85 -0.59 -15.46
C PRO A 34 -5.85 -0.94 -14.36
N GLY A 35 -5.59 -0.46 -13.15
CA GLY A 35 -6.42 -0.72 -11.97
C GLY A 35 -7.55 0.31 -11.83
N LYS A 36 -8.02 0.51 -10.58
CA LYS A 36 -9.05 1.51 -10.25
C LYS A 36 -8.55 2.98 -10.33
N GLU A 37 -7.30 3.19 -10.71
CA GLU A 37 -6.65 4.51 -10.87
C GLU A 37 -6.83 5.47 -9.68
N VAL A 38 -6.93 4.94 -8.46
CA VAL A 38 -7.16 5.75 -7.24
C VAL A 38 -6.04 6.77 -7.03
N ARG A 39 -4.78 6.38 -7.30
CA ARG A 39 -3.60 7.25 -7.15
C ARG A 39 -3.65 8.46 -8.08
N THR A 40 -4.02 8.24 -9.34
CA THR A 40 -4.17 9.31 -10.34
C THR A 40 -5.23 10.32 -9.89
N LYS A 41 -6.39 9.82 -9.45
CA LYS A 41 -7.48 10.66 -8.92
C LYS A 41 -7.07 11.43 -7.66
N LEU A 42 -6.27 10.81 -6.78
CA LEU A 42 -5.74 11.49 -5.59
C LEU A 42 -4.77 12.60 -5.97
N ILE A 43 -3.87 12.39 -6.92
CA ILE A 43 -2.98 13.44 -7.45
C ILE A 43 -3.82 14.61 -7.98
N ASP A 44 -4.86 14.34 -8.78
CA ASP A 44 -5.75 15.39 -9.29
C ASP A 44 -6.43 16.16 -8.16
N ALA A 45 -6.92 15.43 -7.15
CA ALA A 45 -7.62 16.01 -6.03
C ALA A 45 -6.69 16.90 -5.18
N PHE A 46 -5.46 16.47 -4.89
CA PHE A 46 -4.48 17.31 -4.21
C PHE A 46 -4.03 18.49 -5.08
N ASN A 47 -4.00 18.35 -6.41
CA ASN A 47 -3.62 19.44 -7.30
C ASN A 47 -4.64 20.59 -7.30
N ALA A 48 -5.91 20.31 -6.96
CA ALA A 48 -6.90 21.36 -6.73
C ALA A 48 -6.53 22.33 -5.60
N TRP A 49 -5.67 21.90 -4.66
CA TRP A 49 -5.09 22.75 -3.63
C TRP A 49 -3.67 23.23 -3.95
N LEU A 50 -2.86 22.36 -4.56
CA LEU A 50 -1.43 22.60 -4.75
C LEU A 50 -1.10 23.38 -6.03
N ASP A 51 -1.99 23.41 -7.03
CA ASP A 51 -1.81 24.17 -8.28
C ASP A 51 -0.40 24.03 -8.88
N VAL A 52 0.05 22.78 -9.01
CA VAL A 52 1.39 22.47 -9.54
C VAL A 52 1.40 22.70 -11.05
N PRO A 53 2.47 23.29 -11.62
CA PRO A 53 2.58 23.46 -13.07
C PRO A 53 2.43 22.13 -13.82
N ASP A 54 1.62 22.11 -14.88
CA ASP A 54 1.28 20.89 -15.65
C ASP A 54 2.50 20.06 -16.06
N ALA A 55 3.57 20.73 -16.51
CA ALA A 55 4.82 20.07 -16.91
C ALA A 55 5.47 19.29 -15.75
N ASP A 56 5.46 19.84 -14.54
CA ASP A 56 5.99 19.18 -13.35
C ASP A 56 5.02 18.10 -12.85
N LEU A 57 3.71 18.36 -12.89
CA LEU A 57 2.67 17.40 -12.50
C LEU A 57 2.72 16.12 -13.33
N GLU A 58 2.92 16.23 -14.65
CA GLU A 58 3.06 15.08 -15.53
C GLU A 58 4.29 14.21 -15.21
N VAL A 59 5.41 14.84 -14.84
CA VAL A 59 6.60 14.10 -14.38
C VAL A 59 6.29 13.38 -13.07
N ILE A 60 5.63 14.05 -12.11
CA ILE A 60 5.23 13.45 -10.83
C ILE A 60 4.32 12.23 -11.06
N ARG A 61 3.32 12.33 -11.96
CA ARG A 61 2.45 11.20 -12.33
C ARG A 61 3.24 10.02 -12.88
N ARG A 62 4.23 10.27 -13.75
CA ARG A 62 5.10 9.22 -14.30
C ARG A 62 5.88 8.52 -13.19
N ILE A 63 6.54 9.28 -12.32
CA ILE A 63 7.31 8.73 -11.19
C ILE A 63 6.41 7.85 -10.30
N VAL A 64 5.26 8.37 -9.87
CA VAL A 64 4.34 7.63 -8.99
C VAL A 64 3.84 6.35 -9.64
N ARG A 65 3.49 6.39 -10.93
CA ARG A 65 3.06 5.21 -11.70
C ARG A 65 4.18 4.17 -11.85
N MET A 66 5.41 4.60 -12.12
CA MET A 66 6.58 3.73 -12.20
C MET A 66 6.83 3.02 -10.87
N LEU A 67 6.93 3.80 -9.78
CA LEU A 67 7.15 3.26 -8.44
C LEU A 67 6.02 2.32 -8.01
N HIS A 68 4.77 2.68 -8.29
CA HIS A 68 3.62 1.85 -7.93
C HIS A 68 3.62 0.51 -8.68
N ASN A 69 3.76 0.53 -10.01
CA ASN A 69 3.73 -0.72 -10.78
C ASN A 69 4.96 -1.59 -10.49
N ALA A 70 6.13 -0.99 -10.26
CA ALA A 70 7.31 -1.72 -9.81
C ALA A 70 7.09 -2.38 -8.44
N SER A 71 6.47 -1.67 -7.49
CA SER A 71 6.18 -2.25 -6.18
C SER A 71 5.18 -3.39 -6.26
N LEU A 72 4.18 -3.33 -7.15
CA LEU A 72 3.24 -4.44 -7.36
C LEU A 72 3.92 -5.69 -7.94
N LEU A 73 4.89 -5.52 -8.85
CA LEU A 73 5.66 -6.65 -9.38
C LEU A 73 6.46 -7.36 -8.28
N MET A 74 7.06 -6.59 -7.36
CA MET A 74 7.78 -7.15 -6.20
C MET A 74 6.83 -7.79 -5.20
N ASP A 75 5.75 -7.11 -4.82
CA ASP A 75 4.74 -7.56 -3.85
C ASP A 75 4.12 -8.89 -4.31
N ASP A 76 3.74 -9.03 -5.58
CA ASP A 76 3.21 -10.29 -6.14
C ASP A 76 4.19 -11.47 -5.99
N VAL A 77 5.49 -11.21 -6.15
CA VAL A 77 6.53 -12.23 -5.97
C VAL A 77 6.71 -12.56 -4.49
N GLU A 78 6.80 -11.53 -3.64
CA GLU A 78 7.03 -11.67 -2.19
C GLU A 78 5.88 -12.37 -1.48
N ASP A 79 4.64 -12.17 -1.95
CA ASP A 79 3.42 -12.78 -1.43
C ASP A 79 3.05 -14.09 -2.13
N SER A 80 3.78 -14.48 -3.19
CA SER A 80 3.47 -15.67 -3.99
C SER A 80 2.05 -15.65 -4.55
N SER A 81 1.56 -14.45 -4.93
CA SER A 81 0.21 -14.25 -5.44
C SER A 81 0.02 -14.99 -6.78
N GLU A 82 -1.20 -15.45 -7.06
CA GLU A 82 -1.51 -16.11 -8.34
C GLU A 82 -2.09 -15.14 -9.38
N LEU A 83 -2.98 -14.25 -8.93
CA LEU A 83 -3.73 -13.34 -9.78
C LEU A 83 -3.56 -11.88 -9.36
N ARG A 84 -3.57 -11.00 -10.35
CA ARG A 84 -3.70 -9.56 -10.16
C ARG A 84 -4.67 -8.99 -11.19
N ARG A 85 -5.74 -8.36 -10.72
CA ARG A 85 -6.80 -7.79 -11.59
C ARG A 85 -7.44 -8.86 -12.48
N GLY A 86 -7.60 -10.08 -11.94
CA GLY A 86 -8.23 -11.22 -12.63
C GLY A 86 -7.36 -11.91 -13.69
N ILE A 87 -6.09 -11.51 -13.85
CA ILE A 87 -5.14 -12.13 -14.78
C ILE A 87 -3.91 -12.66 -14.04
N PRO A 88 -3.16 -13.62 -14.62
CA PRO A 88 -1.95 -14.15 -14.00
C PRO A 88 -0.93 -13.05 -13.69
N VAL A 89 -0.28 -13.14 -12.54
CA VAL A 89 0.79 -12.23 -12.16
C VAL A 89 2.01 -12.35 -13.08
N ALA A 90 2.79 -11.28 -13.21
CA ALA A 90 3.90 -11.22 -14.17
C ALA A 90 4.95 -12.32 -13.95
N HIS A 91 5.22 -12.71 -12.70
CA HIS A 91 6.23 -13.72 -12.40
C HIS A 91 5.83 -15.14 -12.82
N GLN A 92 4.55 -15.42 -13.05
CA GLN A 92 4.09 -16.68 -13.63
C GLN A 92 4.29 -16.74 -15.15
N ILE A 93 4.40 -15.58 -15.81
CA ILE A 93 4.59 -15.48 -17.27
C ILE A 93 6.08 -15.37 -17.61
N TYR A 94 6.79 -14.46 -16.93
CA TYR A 94 8.19 -14.12 -17.23
C TYR A 94 9.19 -14.79 -16.28
N GLY A 95 8.72 -15.40 -15.20
CA GLY A 95 9.55 -15.98 -14.16
C GLY A 95 10.01 -14.96 -13.11
N VAL A 96 10.13 -15.44 -11.87
CA VAL A 96 10.58 -14.64 -10.71
C VAL A 96 11.85 -13.83 -10.97
N PRO A 97 12.94 -14.38 -11.56
CA PRO A 97 14.17 -13.62 -11.74
C PRO A 97 14.01 -12.39 -12.65
N GLN A 98 13.25 -12.52 -13.74
CA GLN A 98 13.01 -11.41 -14.66
C GLN A 98 12.12 -10.36 -14.01
N THR A 99 11.04 -10.78 -13.34
CA THR A 99 10.13 -9.86 -12.66
C THR A 99 10.83 -9.02 -11.59
N ILE A 100 11.66 -9.63 -10.74
CA ILE A 100 12.45 -8.90 -9.73
C ILE A 100 13.42 -7.92 -10.40
N ASN A 101 14.14 -8.37 -11.43
CA ASN A 101 15.10 -7.52 -12.12
C ASN A 101 14.41 -6.30 -12.77
N THR A 102 13.29 -6.52 -13.45
CA THR A 102 12.48 -5.45 -14.07
C THR A 102 11.97 -4.46 -13.04
N ALA A 103 11.42 -4.93 -11.92
CA ALA A 103 10.90 -4.04 -10.88
C ALA A 103 12.01 -3.16 -10.29
N ASN A 104 13.16 -3.74 -9.96
CA ASN A 104 14.32 -3.01 -9.46
C ASN A 104 14.85 -2.01 -10.50
N TYR A 105 14.91 -2.41 -11.77
CA TYR A 105 15.32 -1.51 -12.85
C TYR A 105 14.40 -0.30 -12.96
N VAL A 106 13.08 -0.51 -12.89
CA VAL A 106 12.08 0.57 -12.94
C VAL A 106 12.17 1.50 -11.72
N TYR A 107 12.53 1.02 -10.53
CA TYR A 107 12.81 1.90 -9.40
C TYR A 107 13.93 2.90 -9.71
N PHE A 108 15.02 2.46 -10.36
CA PHE A 108 16.10 3.36 -10.75
C PHE A 108 15.71 4.30 -11.90
N LEU A 109 14.91 3.83 -12.87
CA LEU A 109 14.36 4.70 -13.91
C LEU A 109 13.45 5.79 -13.32
N ALA A 110 12.69 5.49 -12.26
CA ALA A 110 11.86 6.49 -11.59
C ALA A 110 12.71 7.56 -10.88
N VAL A 111 13.86 7.17 -10.34
CA VAL A 111 14.85 8.11 -9.76
C VAL A 111 15.56 8.92 -10.85
N GLU A 112 15.80 8.35 -12.03
CA GLU A 112 16.30 9.10 -13.18
C GLU A 112 15.27 10.15 -13.64
N GLU A 113 14.00 9.76 -13.75
CA GLU A 113 12.89 10.65 -14.13
C GLU A 113 12.75 11.83 -13.13
N LEU A 114 13.02 11.60 -11.85
CA LEU A 114 13.06 12.63 -10.81
C LEU A 114 14.07 13.75 -11.11
N LEU A 115 15.16 13.46 -11.84
CA LEU A 115 16.15 14.47 -12.23
C LEU A 115 15.56 15.51 -13.19
N ALA A 116 14.49 15.18 -13.91
CA ALA A 116 13.77 16.14 -14.76
C ALA A 116 13.13 17.26 -13.92
N LEU A 117 12.64 16.97 -12.71
CA LEU A 117 12.02 17.95 -11.80
C LEU A 117 13.03 18.95 -11.20
N ARG A 118 14.33 18.67 -11.27
CA ARG A 118 15.39 19.55 -10.73
C ARG A 118 15.66 20.76 -11.61
N ARG A 119 15.26 20.75 -12.88
CA ARG A 119 15.50 21.87 -13.79
C ARG A 119 14.43 22.94 -13.54
N PRO A 120 14.80 24.20 -13.25
CA PRO A 120 13.80 25.26 -13.16
C PRO A 120 13.13 25.43 -14.53
N SER A 121 11.80 25.35 -14.54
CA SER A 121 10.98 25.64 -15.71
C SER A 121 11.36 27.03 -16.24
N ARG A 122 12.09 27.10 -17.35
CA ARG A 122 12.46 28.38 -17.97
C ARG A 122 11.19 29.05 -18.47
N ALA A 123 10.69 30.03 -17.73
CA ALA A 123 9.66 30.92 -18.22
C ALA A 123 10.22 31.76 -19.39
N GLY A 124 9.61 31.62 -20.57
CA GLY A 124 9.80 32.56 -21.69
C GLY A 124 10.83 32.19 -22.76
N SER A 125 10.61 31.11 -23.50
CA SER A 125 11.14 31.00 -24.87
C SER A 125 10.07 30.42 -25.80
N PRO A 126 9.85 31.02 -26.99
CA PRO A 126 8.85 30.53 -27.92
C PRO A 126 9.26 29.14 -28.42
N ALA A 127 8.25 28.35 -28.78
CA ALA A 127 8.40 27.01 -29.34
C ALA A 127 9.52 26.96 -30.40
N GLY A 128 10.60 26.26 -30.09
CA GLY A 128 11.76 26.11 -30.96
C GLY A 128 12.83 25.26 -30.29
N GLU A 129 12.86 23.98 -30.68
CA GLU A 129 13.95 23.02 -30.49
C GLU A 129 14.52 22.89 -29.07
N VAL A 130 13.92 22.00 -28.28
CA VAL A 130 14.61 21.34 -27.18
C VAL A 130 15.56 20.31 -27.80
N GLY A 131 16.86 20.61 -27.78
CA GLY A 131 17.91 19.66 -28.13
C GLY A 131 17.79 18.40 -27.28
N VAL A 132 17.42 17.30 -27.93
CA VAL A 132 17.38 15.95 -27.37
C VAL A 132 18.81 15.50 -27.11
N ALA A 133 19.20 15.42 -25.83
CA ALA A 133 20.34 14.58 -25.44
C ALA A 133 19.93 13.10 -25.62
N PRO A 134 20.83 12.24 -26.13
CA PRO A 134 20.44 10.93 -26.64
C PRO A 134 20.14 9.93 -25.52
N GLY A 135 19.08 9.12 -25.68
CA GLY A 135 18.75 7.94 -24.86
C GLY A 135 17.36 8.01 -24.21
N ARG A 136 16.28 8.05 -24.99
CA ARG A 136 15.34 6.92 -25.21
C ARG A 136 14.48 6.54 -23.99
N ALA A 137 13.32 7.20 -23.85
CA ALA A 137 12.08 6.63 -23.29
C ALA A 137 10.88 7.56 -23.59
N SER A 138 10.40 7.57 -24.83
CA SER A 138 9.08 8.14 -25.14
C SER A 138 8.50 7.44 -26.36
N GLY A 139 7.52 6.57 -26.14
CA GLY A 139 6.90 5.82 -27.23
C GLY A 139 5.85 4.84 -26.74
N ALA A 140 4.78 5.34 -26.11
CA ALA A 140 3.51 4.64 -26.05
C ALA A 140 2.46 5.60 -26.61
N SER A 141 2.27 5.56 -27.93
CA SER A 141 1.13 6.17 -28.61
C SER A 141 0.40 5.12 -29.43
N GLU A 142 -0.90 5.14 -29.26
CA GLU A 142 -1.99 4.43 -29.93
C GLU A 142 -1.72 4.04 -31.40
N MET A 143 -2.12 2.81 -31.75
CA MET A 143 -2.51 2.45 -33.11
C MET A 143 -3.75 1.54 -33.04
N GLY A 144 -4.81 2.02 -33.71
CA GLY A 144 -6.12 1.40 -33.80
C GLY A 144 -6.19 0.17 -34.70
N GLY A 145 -7.41 -0.39 -34.75
CA GLY A 145 -7.70 -1.74 -35.21
C GLY A 145 -7.80 -1.96 -36.72
N MET A 146 -7.77 -3.25 -37.04
CA MET A 146 -8.25 -3.99 -38.22
C MET A 146 -8.03 -5.47 -37.84
N GLY A 147 -8.99 -6.40 -37.83
CA GLY A 147 -9.99 -6.71 -38.85
C GLY A 147 -9.56 -8.01 -39.54
N GLY A 148 -10.27 -9.13 -39.30
CA GLY A 148 -10.11 -10.40 -40.02
C GLY A 148 -10.27 -11.63 -39.11
N THR A 149 -11.48 -12.15 -38.89
CA THR A 149 -12.18 -13.21 -39.66
C THR A 149 -11.49 -14.57 -39.73
N GLY A 150 -12.17 -15.59 -39.19
CA GLY A 150 -12.22 -16.94 -39.77
C GLY A 150 -11.58 -18.05 -38.93
N GLY A 151 -12.38 -19.06 -38.54
CA GLY A 151 -11.83 -20.34 -38.11
C GLY A 151 -12.66 -21.12 -37.08
N THR A 152 -13.92 -21.43 -37.39
CA THR A 152 -14.70 -22.47 -36.71
C THR A 152 -14.06 -23.84 -36.89
N GLY A 153 -13.87 -24.58 -35.80
CA GLY A 153 -13.46 -25.99 -35.83
C GLY A 153 -13.92 -26.69 -34.56
N GLY A 154 -15.15 -27.23 -34.59
CA GLY A 154 -15.69 -28.09 -33.54
C GLY A 154 -15.34 -29.55 -33.78
N ILE A 155 -14.93 -30.24 -32.71
CA ILE A 155 -14.92 -31.70 -32.51
C ILE A 155 -14.91 -31.86 -30.97
N GLY A 156 -15.71 -32.66 -30.28
CA GLY A 156 -16.76 -33.61 -30.60
C GLY A 156 -17.24 -34.19 -29.25
N GLU A 157 -18.54 -34.41 -29.13
CA GLU A 157 -19.17 -35.07 -27.99
C GLU A 157 -18.70 -36.53 -27.83
N SER A 158 -18.56 -36.98 -26.59
CA SER A 158 -18.87 -38.37 -26.25
C SER A 158 -19.48 -38.43 -24.85
N GLY A 159 -20.75 -38.84 -24.81
CA GLY A 159 -21.49 -39.05 -23.59
C GLY A 159 -21.16 -40.37 -22.91
N ARG A 160 -21.45 -40.43 -21.60
CA ARG A 160 -21.84 -41.67 -20.93
C ARG A 160 -22.83 -41.37 -19.81
N THR A 161 -23.94 -42.09 -19.89
CA THR A 161 -25.14 -42.10 -19.07
C THR A 161 -25.07 -43.15 -17.95
N GLY A 162 -25.85 -42.93 -16.89
CA GLY A 162 -26.30 -43.94 -15.91
C GLY A 162 -25.97 -43.52 -14.46
N GLY A 163 -26.85 -43.52 -13.47
CA GLY A 163 -28.24 -43.99 -13.35
C GLY A 163 -28.52 -44.37 -11.88
N MET A 164 -29.42 -43.62 -11.23
CA MET A 164 -30.41 -43.95 -10.18
C MET A 164 -30.12 -44.86 -8.95
N GLY A 165 -30.68 -44.40 -7.80
CA GLY A 165 -31.22 -45.17 -6.66
C GLY A 165 -30.68 -44.70 -5.29
N GLY A 166 -31.42 -44.40 -4.22
CA GLY A 166 -32.84 -44.51 -3.86
C GLY A 166 -32.97 -44.89 -2.36
N SER A 167 -33.91 -44.25 -1.62
CA SER A 167 -34.46 -44.57 -0.27
C SER A 167 -33.57 -44.33 0.97
N GLY A 168 -34.02 -43.94 2.17
CA GLY A 168 -35.34 -43.65 2.78
C GLY A 168 -35.15 -43.31 4.28
N GLY A 169 -36.06 -42.53 4.90
CA GLY A 169 -36.16 -42.33 6.37
C GLY A 169 -36.93 -43.50 7.06
N PRO A 170 -37.50 -43.38 8.29
CA PRO A 170 -37.70 -42.17 9.13
C PRO A 170 -37.58 -42.35 10.69
N SER A 171 -37.78 -41.23 11.41
CA SER A 171 -38.53 -41.04 12.69
C SER A 171 -38.04 -41.53 14.08
N GLY A 172 -38.19 -40.66 15.08
CA GLY A 172 -38.28 -40.99 16.51
C GLY A 172 -38.34 -39.74 17.42
N ALA A 173 -39.42 -39.57 18.19
CA ALA A 173 -39.85 -38.37 18.92
C ALA A 173 -39.82 -38.52 20.47
N GLY A 174 -39.97 -37.39 21.18
CA GLY A 174 -40.31 -37.26 22.62
C GLY A 174 -39.35 -36.32 23.36
N GLY A 175 -39.70 -35.31 24.18
CA GLY A 175 -40.94 -34.89 24.84
C GLY A 175 -40.64 -34.45 26.30
N ILE A 176 -40.47 -33.13 26.54
CA ILE A 176 -40.96 -32.18 27.62
C ILE A 176 -41.41 -32.76 29.02
N PRO A 177 -41.44 -32.04 30.21
CA PRO A 177 -41.34 -30.59 30.55
C PRO A 177 -40.56 -30.13 31.82
N GLY A 178 -40.45 -28.80 32.00
CA GLY A 178 -40.64 -28.06 33.28
C GLY A 178 -39.44 -27.21 33.75
N SER A 179 -39.54 -26.01 34.34
CA SER A 179 -40.64 -25.09 34.66
C SER A 179 -40.04 -23.73 35.12
N VAL A 180 -40.64 -22.61 34.67
CA VAL A 180 -40.94 -21.31 35.34
C VAL A 180 -39.94 -20.57 36.26
N ALA A 181 -39.88 -19.24 36.03
CA ALA A 181 -39.63 -18.08 36.94
C ALA A 181 -38.39 -17.26 36.52
N GLY A 182 -38.36 -15.93 36.47
CA GLY A 182 -39.27 -14.85 36.86
C GLY A 182 -38.55 -13.52 36.58
N ALA A 183 -39.32 -12.45 36.43
CA ALA A 183 -38.87 -11.11 36.04
C ALA A 183 -37.89 -10.43 37.03
N GLY A 184 -37.09 -9.49 36.54
CA GLY A 184 -36.35 -8.53 37.36
C GLY A 184 -35.52 -7.56 36.52
N ALA A 185 -35.93 -6.29 36.52
CA ALA A 185 -35.29 -5.19 35.81
C ALA A 185 -34.21 -4.47 36.67
N ILE A 186 -33.54 -3.50 36.03
CA ILE A 186 -32.80 -2.35 36.59
C ILE A 186 -31.30 -2.56 36.85
N GLY A 187 -30.47 -1.66 36.33
CA GLY A 187 -29.16 -1.35 36.93
C GLY A 187 -28.05 -0.93 35.97
N THR A 188 -28.07 0.32 35.53
CA THR A 188 -26.91 1.04 35.00
C THR A 188 -25.82 1.16 36.07
N ALA A 189 -24.56 0.86 35.75
CA ALA A 189 -23.42 1.29 36.56
C ALA A 189 -22.15 1.45 35.70
N SER A 190 -21.74 2.71 35.55
CA SER A 190 -20.40 3.15 35.17
C SER A 190 -19.38 2.74 36.25
N ILE A 191 -18.17 2.37 35.87
CA ILE A 191 -17.04 2.23 36.79
C ILE A 191 -15.83 2.98 36.21
N ASP A 192 -15.59 4.16 36.77
CA ASP A 192 -14.29 4.79 36.88
C ASP A 192 -13.46 4.07 37.95
N MET A 193 -12.17 3.85 37.70
CA MET A 193 -11.19 3.54 38.74
C MET A 193 -9.87 4.23 38.44
N ALA A 194 -9.64 5.33 39.15
CA ALA A 194 -8.33 5.87 39.45
C ALA A 194 -8.08 5.69 40.96
N GLY A 195 -6.85 5.31 41.35
CA GLY A 195 -6.33 5.67 42.67
C GLY A 195 -5.48 4.65 43.43
N THR A 196 -4.16 4.84 43.30
CA THR A 196 -3.24 5.13 44.42
C THR A 196 -2.41 4.01 45.08
N ALA A 197 -1.17 4.43 45.35
CA ALA A 197 0.06 3.75 45.74
C ALA A 197 0.28 3.47 47.24
N ALA A 198 1.31 2.66 47.54
CA ALA A 198 2.34 2.74 48.61
C ALA A 198 3.01 1.35 48.74
N SER A 199 4.28 1.07 49.09
CA SER A 199 5.37 1.82 49.74
C SER A 199 6.73 1.05 49.60
N SER A 200 7.81 1.75 49.98
CA SER A 200 9.27 1.55 49.88
C SER A 200 10.00 0.66 50.91
N SER A 201 11.28 0.30 50.67
CA SER A 201 12.45 0.39 51.61
C SER A 201 13.83 0.07 50.92
N SER A 202 14.79 1.02 50.91
CA SER A 202 16.14 1.09 51.60
C SER A 202 17.30 0.29 50.94
N SER A 203 18.52 0.79 50.63
CA SER A 203 19.53 1.56 51.40
C SER A 203 20.75 2.03 50.54
N PRO A 204 21.75 2.80 51.06
CA PRO A 204 22.62 3.76 50.33
C PRO A 204 24.15 3.46 50.33
N ASP A 205 24.96 4.21 49.54
CA ASP A 205 26.36 4.61 49.88
C ASP A 205 26.92 5.77 48.98
N SER A 206 28.04 6.40 49.40
CA SER A 206 28.42 7.80 49.14
C SER A 206 29.91 8.06 48.73
N GLY A 207 30.12 8.94 47.72
CA GLY A 207 31.28 9.86 47.47
C GLY A 207 32.59 9.32 46.84
N PRO A 208 33.56 10.17 46.39
CA PRO A 208 33.51 11.58 45.91
C PRO A 208 34.24 11.86 44.55
N SER A 209 34.08 13.08 44.01
CA SER A 209 34.58 13.60 42.72
C SER A 209 36.10 13.90 42.62
N PRO A 210 36.62 14.15 41.39
CA PRO A 210 37.60 15.23 41.21
C PRO A 210 37.40 16.17 39.98
N LYS A 211 37.47 17.48 40.28
CA LYS A 211 38.15 18.62 39.63
C LYS A 211 38.33 18.74 38.09
N SER A 212 37.72 19.81 37.56
CA SER A 212 38.22 20.90 36.68
C SER A 212 39.08 20.61 35.45
N ARG A 213 38.67 21.17 34.30
CA ARG A 213 39.54 21.95 33.39
C ARG A 213 38.72 22.86 32.45
N ASP A 214 39.18 24.09 32.34
CA ASP A 214 38.75 25.20 31.49
C ASP A 214 38.79 24.87 29.99
N THR A 215 37.97 25.56 29.17
CA THR A 215 38.44 26.64 28.27
C THR A 215 37.31 27.16 27.37
N ASP A 216 37.16 28.50 27.38
CA ASP A 216 36.90 29.41 26.27
C ASP A 216 35.56 29.42 25.52
N HIS A 217 34.75 30.41 25.90
CA HIS A 217 33.72 31.05 25.07
C HIS A 217 34.35 32.18 24.22
N PRO A 218 34.10 32.23 22.91
CA PRO A 218 34.17 33.48 22.17
C PRO A 218 32.77 34.08 22.02
N SER A 219 32.59 35.24 22.63
CA SER A 219 31.52 36.19 22.35
C SER A 219 31.65 36.70 20.92
N ILE A 220 30.62 36.54 20.08
CA ILE A 220 30.58 37.14 18.74
C ILE A 220 29.57 38.28 18.73
N HIS A 221 30.10 39.45 18.45
CA HIS A 221 29.43 40.71 18.20
C HIS A 221 28.32 40.58 17.14
N ALA A 222 27.18 41.17 17.45
CA ALA A 222 26.15 41.51 16.47
C ALA A 222 26.74 42.48 15.43
N SER A 223 26.79 42.05 14.17
CA SER A 223 26.91 42.95 13.03
C SER A 223 25.67 42.77 12.16
N THR A 224 24.93 43.85 12.04
CA THR A 224 23.84 44.03 11.08
C THR A 224 24.41 44.06 9.67
N SER A 225 24.03 43.11 8.81
CA SER A 225 24.13 43.30 7.36
C SER A 225 22.82 42.87 6.71
N ALA A 226 22.13 43.87 6.16
CA ALA A 226 21.04 43.72 5.23
C ALA A 226 21.54 43.01 3.96
N ASP A 227 21.03 41.81 3.70
CA ASP A 227 20.94 41.20 2.37
C ASP A 227 20.11 39.90 2.45
N ALA A 228 18.81 40.05 2.72
CA ALA A 228 17.84 38.95 2.62
C ALA A 228 17.08 39.06 1.29
N LYS A 229 17.79 38.88 0.16
CA LYS A 229 17.13 38.44 -1.07
C LYS A 229 16.71 36.99 -0.85
N GLY A 230 15.40 36.74 -0.86
CA GLY A 230 14.78 35.47 -0.54
C GLY A 230 15.47 34.29 -1.23
N LYS A 231 16.20 33.49 -0.44
CA LYS A 231 16.65 32.17 -0.88
C LYS A 231 15.42 31.26 -0.86
N GLN A 232 14.87 30.97 -2.04
CA GLN A 232 13.94 29.86 -2.21
C GLN A 232 14.57 28.64 -1.54
N LYS A 233 13.91 28.06 -0.54
CA LYS A 233 14.40 26.86 0.16
C LYS A 233 14.47 25.75 -0.89
N GLN A 234 15.67 25.41 -1.36
CA GLN A 234 15.85 24.36 -2.34
C GLN A 234 15.50 23.03 -1.67
N VAL A 235 14.33 22.48 -2.01
CA VAL A 235 13.89 21.18 -1.49
C VAL A 235 14.74 20.08 -2.11
N ASP A 236 15.31 19.21 -1.28
CA ASP A 236 16.02 18.02 -1.75
C ASP A 236 15.00 16.96 -2.18
N LEU A 237 14.64 16.99 -3.46
CA LEU A 237 13.70 16.04 -4.04
C LEU A 237 14.24 14.60 -4.00
N VAL A 238 15.54 14.42 -4.22
CA VAL A 238 16.18 13.09 -4.23
C VAL A 238 16.17 12.51 -2.82
N GLY A 239 16.57 13.30 -1.82
CA GLY A 239 16.47 12.92 -0.42
C GLY A 239 15.03 12.57 -0.02
N THR A 240 14.07 13.39 -0.42
CA THR A 240 12.64 13.16 -0.14
C THR A 240 12.14 11.82 -0.68
N VAL A 241 12.41 11.51 -1.95
CA VAL A 241 11.98 10.24 -2.56
C VAL A 241 12.74 9.06 -1.96
N THR A 242 14.05 9.23 -1.68
CA THR A 242 14.88 8.19 -1.06
C THR A 242 14.36 7.82 0.33
N ASP A 243 14.04 8.81 1.16
CA ASP A 243 13.49 8.59 2.50
C ASP A 243 12.17 7.83 2.47
N GLU A 244 11.28 8.17 1.53
CA GLU A 244 10.00 7.47 1.41
C GLU A 244 10.14 6.07 0.80
N LEU A 245 11.09 5.84 -0.11
CA LEU A 245 11.41 4.49 -0.58
C LEU A 245 12.01 3.62 0.53
N LEU A 246 12.83 4.19 1.41
CA LEU A 246 13.32 3.51 2.62
C LEU A 246 12.16 3.18 3.57
N CYS A 247 11.22 4.10 3.77
CA CYS A 247 10.00 3.85 4.55
C CYS A 247 9.14 2.74 3.93
N LEU A 248 8.98 2.71 2.62
CA LEU A 248 8.27 1.65 1.90
C LEU A 248 8.88 0.28 2.17
N HIS A 249 10.20 0.15 2.03
CA HIS A 249 10.89 -1.12 2.27
C HIS A 249 10.90 -1.52 3.75
N ARG A 250 10.97 -0.56 4.68
CA ARG A 250 10.83 -0.83 6.13
C ARG A 250 9.44 -1.37 6.47
N GLY A 251 8.40 -0.75 5.90
CA GLY A 251 7.01 -1.23 6.04
C GLY A 251 6.84 -2.64 5.46
N GLN A 252 7.26 -2.85 4.21
CA GLN A 252 7.22 -4.18 3.58
C GLN A 252 7.99 -5.22 4.38
N GLY A 253 9.20 -4.88 4.84
CA GLY A 253 10.03 -5.79 5.63
C GLY A 253 9.37 -6.23 6.95
N LEU A 254 8.64 -5.34 7.63
CA LEU A 254 7.89 -5.70 8.84
C LEU A 254 6.69 -6.60 8.53
N ASP A 255 5.95 -6.32 7.45
CA ASP A 255 4.82 -7.15 6.98
C ASP A 255 5.29 -8.60 6.71
N LEU A 256 6.39 -8.75 5.95
CA LEU A 256 7.01 -10.03 5.65
C LEU A 256 7.56 -10.71 6.91
N PHE A 257 8.24 -9.95 7.79
CA PHE A 257 8.80 -10.49 9.03
C PHE A 257 7.72 -11.08 9.93
N TRP A 258 6.61 -10.37 10.15
CA TRP A 258 5.51 -10.85 10.99
C TRP A 258 4.86 -12.09 10.38
N ARG A 259 4.58 -12.06 9.08
CA ARG A 259 4.05 -13.20 8.31
C ARG A 259 4.93 -14.44 8.44
N ASP A 260 6.23 -14.30 8.24
CA ASP A 260 7.16 -15.44 8.16
C ASP A 260 7.60 -15.94 9.56
N SER A 261 7.64 -15.06 10.56
CA SER A 261 7.90 -15.43 11.96
C SER A 261 6.64 -15.88 12.72
N LEU A 262 5.46 -15.74 12.12
CA LEU A 262 4.15 -15.96 12.74
C LEU A 262 3.93 -15.10 14.01
N THR A 263 4.52 -13.90 14.03
CA THR A 263 4.40 -12.95 15.14
C THR A 263 3.29 -11.95 14.84
N CYS A 264 2.16 -12.07 15.52
CA CYS A 264 1.06 -11.12 15.35
C CYS A 264 1.44 -9.74 15.93
N PRO A 265 1.42 -8.66 15.13
CA PRO A 265 1.69 -7.32 15.63
C PRO A 265 0.57 -6.82 16.54
N THR A 266 0.82 -5.73 17.25
CA THR A 266 -0.21 -4.85 17.81
C THR A 266 -0.87 -4.02 16.70
N GLU A 267 -2.04 -3.45 16.97
CA GLU A 267 -2.70 -2.56 16.00
C GLU A 267 -1.88 -1.29 15.74
N GLU A 268 -1.19 -0.77 16.76
CA GLU A 268 -0.29 0.39 16.63
C GLU A 268 0.90 0.07 15.71
N GLU A 269 1.57 -1.06 15.93
CA GLU A 269 2.64 -1.53 15.05
C GLU A 269 2.14 -1.74 13.62
N TYR A 270 0.96 -2.35 13.45
CA TYR A 270 0.33 -2.50 12.15
C TYR A 270 0.14 -1.14 11.46
N VAL A 271 -0.43 -0.14 12.14
CA VAL A 271 -0.62 1.21 11.58
C VAL A 271 0.72 1.84 11.17
N HIS A 272 1.76 1.71 11.99
CA HIS A 272 3.10 2.20 11.66
C HIS A 272 3.69 1.50 10.42
N MET A 273 3.51 0.19 10.29
CA MET A 273 3.90 -0.56 9.10
C MET A 273 3.18 -0.05 7.85
N VAL A 274 1.86 0.16 7.93
CA VAL A 274 1.04 0.67 6.82
C VAL A 274 1.49 2.05 6.39
N LEU A 275 1.82 2.93 7.34
CA LEU A 275 2.37 4.26 7.04
C LEU A 275 3.70 4.15 6.29
N GLY A 276 4.52 3.14 6.57
CA GLY A 276 5.72 2.84 5.78
C GLY A 276 5.39 2.36 4.36
N LYS A 277 4.63 1.26 4.24
CA LYS A 277 4.34 0.55 2.99
C LYS A 277 3.46 1.36 2.03
N THR A 278 2.20 1.58 2.40
CA THR A 278 1.19 2.25 1.56
C THR A 278 1.32 3.76 1.64
N GLY A 279 1.63 4.28 2.83
CA GLY A 279 1.82 5.71 3.05
C GLY A 279 3.03 6.29 2.31
N GLY A 280 4.13 5.53 2.17
CA GLY A 280 5.34 6.01 1.48
C GLY A 280 5.07 6.46 0.05
N LEU A 281 4.35 5.64 -0.72
CA LEU A 281 4.01 5.94 -2.12
C LEU A 281 3.08 7.16 -2.26
N PHE A 282 2.09 7.31 -1.38
CA PHE A 282 1.22 8.49 -1.38
C PHE A 282 1.98 9.75 -0.95
N ARG A 283 2.85 9.65 0.06
CA ARG A 283 3.70 10.77 0.50
C ARG A 283 4.69 11.20 -0.58
N ILE A 284 5.26 10.28 -1.38
CA ILE A 284 6.09 10.66 -2.54
C ILE A 284 5.31 11.59 -3.48
N ALA A 285 4.09 11.22 -3.86
CA ALA A 285 3.27 12.03 -4.75
C ALA A 285 3.04 13.44 -4.19
N VAL A 286 2.52 13.53 -2.96
CA VAL A 286 2.11 14.81 -2.36
C VAL A 286 3.32 15.67 -1.96
N LYS A 287 4.40 15.08 -1.45
CA LYS A 287 5.63 15.83 -1.12
C LYS A 287 6.30 16.41 -2.36
N LEU A 288 6.32 15.67 -3.49
CA LEU A 288 6.83 16.20 -4.75
C LEU A 288 5.94 17.35 -5.26
N MET A 289 4.62 17.22 -5.14
CA MET A 289 3.69 18.30 -5.51
C MET A 289 3.85 19.54 -4.63
N MET A 290 3.94 19.37 -3.30
CA MET A 290 4.20 20.46 -2.36
C MET A 290 5.54 21.16 -2.67
N ALA A 291 6.59 20.41 -3.01
CA ALA A 291 7.88 20.99 -3.39
C ALA A 291 7.85 21.81 -4.69
N LYS A 292 6.78 21.67 -5.49
CA LYS A 292 6.56 22.34 -6.78
C LYS A 292 5.37 23.29 -6.75
N SER A 293 4.76 23.47 -5.58
CA SER A 293 3.64 24.37 -5.31
C SER A 293 4.12 25.65 -4.61
N ALA A 294 3.31 26.71 -4.69
CA ALA A 294 3.46 27.89 -3.85
C ALA A 294 2.82 27.72 -2.45
N SER A 295 2.04 26.67 -2.23
CA SER A 295 1.37 26.39 -0.95
C SER A 295 2.38 26.03 0.14
N GLU A 296 2.20 26.60 1.32
CA GLU A 296 2.98 26.28 2.53
C GLU A 296 2.28 25.28 3.46
N VAL A 297 1.08 24.81 3.07
CA VAL A 297 0.27 23.89 3.86
C VAL A 297 0.88 22.49 3.83
N ASP A 298 1.05 21.87 5.00
CA ASP A 298 1.49 20.48 5.11
C ASP A 298 0.30 19.51 4.99
N TYR A 299 0.25 18.79 3.86
CA TYR A 299 -0.80 17.80 3.58
C TYR A 299 -0.43 16.38 4.05
N VAL A 300 0.76 16.16 4.60
CA VAL A 300 1.20 14.83 5.06
C VAL A 300 0.27 14.21 6.11
N PRO A 301 -0.29 14.94 7.10
CA PRO A 301 -1.24 14.37 8.06
C PRO A 301 -2.48 13.76 7.40
N LEU A 302 -3.10 14.49 6.46
CA LEU A 302 -4.23 13.99 5.68
C LEU A 302 -3.86 12.76 4.84
N VAL A 303 -2.70 12.80 4.18
CA VAL A 303 -2.20 11.66 3.39
C VAL A 303 -2.01 10.41 4.25
N ASN A 304 -1.49 10.57 5.47
CA ASN A 304 -1.31 9.47 6.41
C ASN A 304 -2.66 8.85 6.82
N LEU A 305 -3.67 9.67 7.13
CA LEU A 305 -5.03 9.19 7.43
C LEU A 305 -5.62 8.41 6.25
N ILE A 306 -5.55 8.96 5.04
CA ILE A 306 -6.02 8.30 3.81
C ILE A 306 -5.29 6.97 3.58
N SER A 307 -3.99 6.92 3.85
CA SER A 307 -3.16 5.72 3.65
C SER A 307 -3.58 4.59 4.58
N VAL A 308 -3.80 4.89 5.86
CA VAL A 308 -4.27 3.91 6.86
C VAL A 308 -5.67 3.42 6.50
N PHE A 309 -6.59 4.34 6.18
CA PHE A 309 -7.94 3.99 5.73
C PHE A 309 -7.91 3.07 4.50
N PHE A 310 -7.11 3.42 3.49
CA PHE A 310 -7.03 2.66 2.24
C PHE A 310 -6.54 1.22 2.47
N GLN A 311 -5.51 1.04 3.30
CA GLN A 311 -4.98 -0.29 3.58
C GLN A 311 -5.94 -1.13 4.43
N ILE A 312 -6.49 -0.58 5.52
CA ILE A 312 -7.46 -1.32 6.35
C ILE A 312 -8.69 -1.72 5.51
N ARG A 313 -9.10 -0.86 4.58
CA ARG A 313 -10.17 -1.17 3.64
C ARG A 313 -9.78 -2.29 2.67
N ASP A 314 -8.58 -2.28 2.10
CA ASP A 314 -8.11 -3.35 1.21
C ASP A 314 -8.13 -4.71 1.91
N ASP A 315 -7.59 -4.75 3.13
CA ASP A 315 -7.59 -5.91 4.02
C ASP A 315 -9.00 -6.41 4.36
N TYR A 316 -9.91 -5.48 4.68
CA TYR A 316 -11.31 -5.81 4.94
C TYR A 316 -11.98 -6.42 3.70
N MET A 317 -11.76 -5.83 2.53
CA MET A 317 -12.36 -6.27 1.28
C MET A 317 -11.80 -7.60 0.79
N ASN A 318 -10.51 -7.88 1.03
CA ASN A 318 -9.87 -9.17 0.74
C ASN A 318 -10.63 -10.35 1.40
N LEU A 319 -11.09 -10.14 2.65
CA LEU A 319 -11.77 -11.18 3.44
C LEU A 319 -13.32 -11.15 3.33
N HIS A 320 -13.90 -10.11 2.72
CA HIS A 320 -15.36 -9.90 2.72
C HIS A 320 -16.02 -9.85 1.33
N SER A 321 -15.30 -9.46 0.27
CA SER A 321 -15.93 -9.09 -1.00
C SER A 321 -15.81 -10.16 -2.08
N ASN A 322 -16.94 -10.49 -2.73
CA ASN A 322 -16.98 -11.34 -3.91
C ASN A 322 -16.26 -10.69 -5.12
N GLU A 323 -16.27 -9.37 -5.26
CA GLU A 323 -15.52 -8.68 -6.34
C GLU A 323 -14.01 -8.84 -6.16
N TYR A 324 -13.53 -8.90 -4.92
CA TYR A 324 -12.12 -9.18 -4.63
C TYR A 324 -11.78 -10.64 -4.90
N GLU A 325 -12.71 -11.57 -4.64
CA GLU A 325 -12.57 -12.99 -5.01
C GLU A 325 -12.28 -13.15 -6.51
N ASP A 326 -13.00 -12.42 -7.38
CA ASP A 326 -12.80 -12.49 -8.83
C ASP A 326 -11.44 -11.90 -9.28
N ASN A 327 -10.89 -10.94 -8.54
CA ASN A 327 -9.69 -10.20 -8.92
C ASN A 327 -8.38 -10.76 -8.37
N LYS A 328 -8.41 -11.34 -7.17
CA LYS A 328 -7.23 -11.85 -6.43
C LYS A 328 -7.39 -13.32 -6.03
N GLY A 329 -8.62 -13.77 -5.77
CA GLY A 329 -8.94 -15.05 -5.13
C GLY A 329 -9.67 -14.86 -3.80
N PHE A 330 -10.39 -15.88 -3.35
CA PHE A 330 -11.17 -15.81 -2.11
C PHE A 330 -10.23 -15.76 -0.89
N ALA A 331 -10.28 -14.67 -0.11
CA ALA A 331 -9.52 -14.49 1.14
C ALA A 331 -8.02 -14.83 0.98
N GLU A 332 -7.39 -14.24 -0.03
CA GLU A 332 -5.96 -14.48 -0.33
C GLU A 332 -5.02 -14.08 0.79
N ASP A 333 -5.37 -13.12 1.65
CA ASP A 333 -4.53 -12.80 2.82
C ASP A 333 -4.29 -14.05 3.70
N LEU A 334 -5.24 -15.01 3.72
CA LEU A 334 -5.08 -16.30 4.42
C LEU A 334 -4.16 -17.28 3.67
N THR A 335 -4.12 -17.23 2.33
CA THR A 335 -3.14 -17.98 1.52
C THR A 335 -1.75 -17.44 1.75
N GLU A 336 -1.61 -16.11 1.73
CA GLU A 336 -0.34 -15.40 1.94
C GLU A 336 0.18 -15.64 3.37
N GLY A 337 -0.72 -15.87 4.33
CA GLY A 337 -0.41 -15.98 5.75
C GLY A 337 -0.26 -14.61 6.42
N LYS A 338 -0.81 -13.58 5.79
CA LYS A 338 -0.65 -12.18 6.15
C LYS A 338 -1.45 -11.82 7.40
N PHE A 339 -0.86 -10.97 8.25
CA PHE A 339 -1.55 -10.36 9.39
C PHE A 339 -2.29 -9.09 8.95
N SER A 340 -3.37 -9.26 8.17
CA SER A 340 -4.24 -8.15 7.78
C SER A 340 -5.05 -7.61 8.95
N PHE A 341 -5.57 -6.37 8.87
CA PHE A 341 -6.17 -5.70 10.04
C PHE A 341 -7.27 -6.51 10.77
N PRO A 342 -8.26 -7.12 10.07
CA PRO A 342 -9.25 -7.96 10.75
C PRO A 342 -8.63 -9.21 11.39
N ILE A 343 -7.55 -9.74 10.82
CA ILE A 343 -6.81 -10.90 11.33
C ILE A 343 -6.04 -10.53 12.60
N VAL A 344 -5.36 -9.38 12.61
CA VAL A 344 -4.66 -8.84 13.80
C VAL A 344 -5.64 -8.71 14.96
N HIS A 345 -6.76 -8.02 14.75
CA HIS A 345 -7.80 -7.93 15.78
C HIS A 345 -8.30 -9.31 16.21
N GLY A 346 -8.60 -10.20 15.25
CA GLY A 346 -9.12 -11.53 15.54
C GLY A 346 -8.20 -12.41 16.39
N VAL A 347 -6.89 -12.40 16.12
CA VAL A 347 -5.89 -13.13 16.91
C VAL A 347 -5.79 -12.57 18.32
N ARG A 348 -5.85 -11.24 18.48
CA ARG A 348 -5.68 -10.57 19.77
C ARG A 348 -6.95 -10.58 20.63
N ALA A 349 -8.13 -10.65 20.00
CA ALA A 349 -9.42 -10.70 20.70
C ALA A 349 -9.68 -12.05 21.40
N ASP A 350 -9.08 -13.15 20.92
CA ASP A 350 -9.11 -14.45 21.59
C ASP A 350 -7.71 -15.12 21.56
N PRO A 351 -6.78 -14.70 22.44
CA PRO A 351 -5.41 -15.24 22.47
C PRO A 351 -5.33 -16.73 22.82
N SER A 352 -6.40 -17.29 23.39
CA SER A 352 -6.48 -18.72 23.74
C SER A 352 -6.70 -19.60 22.51
N ASN A 353 -7.26 -19.02 21.43
CA ASN A 353 -7.61 -19.73 20.22
C ASN A 353 -6.53 -19.57 19.15
N ARG A 354 -5.89 -20.69 18.79
CA ARG A 354 -4.82 -20.73 17.78
C ARG A 354 -5.31 -20.98 16.36
N GLN A 355 -6.62 -21.06 16.11
CA GLN A 355 -7.19 -21.42 14.82
C GLN A 355 -6.69 -20.50 13.70
N ILE A 356 -6.75 -19.19 13.90
CA ILE A 356 -6.33 -18.20 12.90
C ILE A 356 -4.83 -18.39 12.62
N LEU A 357 -3.99 -18.44 13.66
CA LEU A 357 -2.55 -18.63 13.53
C LEU A 357 -2.19 -19.94 12.80
N ASN A 358 -2.87 -21.04 13.11
CA ASN A 358 -2.65 -22.33 12.46
C ASN A 358 -3.02 -22.28 10.96
N VAL A 359 -4.01 -21.47 10.59
CA VAL A 359 -4.42 -21.27 9.19
C VAL A 359 -3.39 -20.42 8.45
N LEU A 360 -2.92 -19.32 9.05
CA LEU A 360 -1.86 -18.49 8.47
C LEU A 360 -0.56 -19.27 8.28
N GLN A 361 -0.15 -20.04 9.29
CA GLN A 361 1.07 -20.87 9.21
C GLN A 361 1.00 -21.90 8.07
N LYS A 362 -0.20 -22.44 7.81
CA LYS A 362 -0.41 -23.41 6.73
C LYS A 362 -0.46 -22.80 5.34
N ARG A 363 -0.62 -21.48 5.21
CA ARG A 363 -0.79 -20.79 3.91
C ARG A 363 -1.83 -21.50 3.04
N THR A 364 -3.01 -21.72 3.62
CA THR A 364 -3.97 -22.67 3.08
C THR A 364 -4.63 -22.18 1.79
N THR A 365 -4.67 -23.03 0.76
CA THR A 365 -5.50 -22.84 -0.43
C THR A 365 -6.91 -23.43 -0.29
N SER A 366 -7.18 -24.16 0.81
CA SER A 366 -8.48 -24.80 1.05
C SER A 366 -9.59 -23.78 1.34
N ARG A 367 -10.58 -23.72 0.44
CA ARG A 367 -11.77 -22.84 0.57
C ARG A 367 -12.55 -23.10 1.86
N SER A 368 -12.65 -24.35 2.32
CA SER A 368 -13.39 -24.68 3.55
C SER A 368 -12.69 -24.14 4.80
N LEU A 369 -11.36 -24.23 4.87
CA LEU A 369 -10.58 -23.63 5.97
C LEU A 369 -10.66 -22.11 5.95
N LYS A 370 -10.55 -21.49 4.76
CA LYS A 370 -10.72 -20.04 4.60
C LYS A 370 -12.11 -19.59 5.07
N LEU A 371 -13.19 -20.25 4.63
CA LEU A 371 -14.56 -19.96 5.05
C LEU A 371 -14.75 -20.10 6.56
N HIS A 372 -14.20 -21.15 7.16
CA HIS A 372 -14.31 -21.38 8.60
C HIS A 372 -13.61 -20.28 9.40
N THR A 373 -12.41 -19.86 9.00
CA THR A 373 -11.67 -18.74 9.62
C THR A 373 -12.39 -17.41 9.44
N VAL A 374 -12.87 -17.11 8.24
CA VAL A 374 -13.68 -15.90 7.98
C VAL A 374 -14.95 -15.90 8.82
N ASN A 375 -15.63 -17.03 8.98
CA ASN A 375 -16.81 -17.12 9.84
C ASN A 375 -16.45 -16.91 11.31
N TYR A 376 -15.34 -17.47 11.78
CA TYR A 376 -14.85 -17.24 13.15
C TYR A 376 -14.55 -15.76 13.40
N LEU A 377 -13.84 -15.09 12.47
CA LEU A 377 -13.61 -13.63 12.50
C LEU A 377 -14.91 -12.82 12.53
N ARG A 378 -15.96 -13.31 11.85
CA ARG A 378 -17.26 -12.63 11.74
C ARG A 378 -18.12 -12.79 12.98
N THR A 379 -18.27 -14.02 13.47
CA THR A 379 -19.28 -14.33 14.49
C THR A 379 -18.71 -14.40 15.90
N HIS A 380 -17.46 -14.82 16.08
CA HIS A 380 -16.88 -15.04 17.41
C HIS A 380 -16.10 -13.82 17.89
N THR A 381 -15.08 -13.39 17.13
CA THR A 381 -14.25 -12.24 17.52
C THR A 381 -14.85 -10.89 17.08
N ARG A 382 -15.92 -10.90 16.27
CA ARG A 382 -16.58 -9.71 15.70
C ARG A 382 -15.61 -8.75 15.00
N SER A 383 -14.53 -9.29 14.41
CA SER A 383 -13.46 -8.51 13.80
C SER A 383 -13.94 -7.69 12.60
N PHE A 384 -14.85 -8.20 11.78
CA PHE A 384 -15.41 -7.41 10.67
C PHE A 384 -16.26 -6.22 11.14
N GLU A 385 -16.91 -6.32 12.28
CA GLU A 385 -17.66 -5.19 12.85
C GLU A 385 -16.72 -4.16 13.47
N TYR A 386 -15.72 -4.64 14.21
CA TYR A 386 -14.65 -3.81 14.74
C TYR A 386 -13.94 -3.01 13.63
N THR A 387 -13.50 -3.69 12.56
CA THR A 387 -12.82 -3.05 11.42
C THR A 387 -13.71 -2.00 10.74
N ARG A 388 -15.02 -2.25 10.60
CA ARG A 388 -15.95 -1.23 10.08
C ARG A 388 -16.04 0.00 10.99
N GLY A 389 -16.08 -0.18 12.31
CA GLY A 389 -16.06 0.93 13.27
C GLY A 389 -14.78 1.76 13.19
N VAL A 390 -13.64 1.12 12.96
CA VAL A 390 -12.35 1.79 12.74
C VAL A 390 -12.36 2.58 11.42
N LEU A 391 -12.83 1.97 10.32
CA LEU A 391 -12.95 2.65 9.02
C LEU A 391 -13.89 3.87 9.08
N GLU A 392 -15.00 3.77 9.80
CA GLU A 392 -15.92 4.88 10.03
C GLU A 392 -15.26 6.03 10.80
N THR A 393 -14.50 5.70 11.85
CA THR A 393 -13.74 6.69 12.63
C THR A 393 -12.70 7.40 11.77
N LEU A 394 -11.93 6.65 10.99
CA LEU A 394 -10.94 7.20 10.07
C LEU A 394 -11.58 8.07 8.98
N ARG A 395 -12.73 7.65 8.43
CA ARG A 395 -13.47 8.43 7.44
C ARG A 395 -13.89 9.80 8.01
N LYS A 396 -14.41 9.84 9.23
CA LYS A 396 -14.76 11.11 9.90
C LYS A 396 -13.54 12.01 10.11
N GLN A 397 -12.42 11.46 10.57
CA GLN A 397 -11.17 12.22 10.71
C GLN A 397 -10.67 12.79 9.38
N ILE A 398 -10.75 12.00 8.30
CA ILE A 398 -10.41 12.45 6.94
C ILE A 398 -11.34 13.58 6.49
N GLU A 399 -12.65 13.44 6.68
CA GLU A 399 -13.63 14.48 6.30
C GLU A 399 -13.47 15.77 7.12
N GLU A 400 -13.15 15.66 8.41
CA GLU A 400 -12.83 16.80 9.28
C GLU A 400 -11.55 17.50 8.84
N GLU A 401 -10.51 16.76 8.49
CA GLU A 401 -9.24 17.31 8.00
C GLU A 401 -9.39 17.93 6.60
N ILE A 402 -10.16 17.33 5.70
CA ILE A 402 -10.49 17.96 4.42
C ILE A 402 -11.21 19.30 4.65
N ARG A 403 -12.13 19.36 5.61
CA ARG A 403 -12.85 20.59 5.97
C ARG A 403 -11.93 21.63 6.60
N SER A 404 -11.01 21.22 7.48
CA SER A 404 -10.04 22.11 8.14
C SER A 404 -9.10 22.76 7.12
N LEU A 405 -8.78 22.05 6.04
CA LEU A 405 -7.95 22.50 4.91
C LEU A 405 -8.72 23.31 3.84
N GLY A 406 -9.98 23.69 4.11
CA GLY A 406 -10.79 24.54 3.21
C GLY A 406 -11.70 23.77 2.24
N GLY A 407 -11.82 22.45 2.39
CA GLY A 407 -12.70 21.59 1.59
C GLY A 407 -12.09 21.15 0.26
N ASN A 408 -12.48 19.96 -0.22
CA ASN A 408 -12.02 19.41 -1.49
C ASN A 408 -13.02 18.39 -2.06
N LYS A 409 -13.84 18.86 -3.00
CA LYS A 409 -14.91 18.06 -3.62
C LYS A 409 -14.40 16.80 -4.33
N MET A 410 -13.16 16.80 -4.81
CA MET A 410 -12.59 15.63 -5.48
C MET A 410 -12.20 14.56 -4.46
N LEU A 411 -11.55 14.96 -3.36
CA LEU A 411 -11.25 14.04 -2.25
C LEU A 411 -12.52 13.51 -1.60
N GLU A 412 -13.52 14.36 -1.35
CA GLU A 412 -14.82 13.94 -0.79
C GLU A 412 -15.47 12.84 -1.66
N LYS A 413 -15.50 13.02 -2.98
CA LYS A 413 -16.01 12.00 -3.91
C LYS A 413 -15.18 10.72 -3.92
N ILE A 414 -13.86 10.81 -3.78
CA ILE A 414 -13.00 9.62 -3.67
C ILE A 414 -13.34 8.87 -2.39
N MET A 415 -13.50 9.56 -1.26
CA MET A 415 -13.85 8.94 0.02
C MET A 415 -15.24 8.28 -0.03
N GLU A 416 -16.23 8.93 -0.65
CA GLU A 416 -17.56 8.36 -0.88
C GLU A 416 -17.49 7.08 -1.73
N ALA A 417 -16.74 7.11 -2.85
CA ALA A 417 -16.57 5.95 -3.71
C ALA A 417 -15.81 4.79 -3.04
N LEU A 418 -15.03 5.09 -2.00
CA LEU A 418 -14.34 4.12 -1.16
C LEU A 418 -15.17 3.70 0.07
N GLY A 419 -16.43 4.08 0.18
CA GLY A 419 -17.34 3.54 1.19
C GLY A 419 -17.36 2.00 1.18
N VAL A 420 -17.59 1.39 2.36
CA VAL A 420 -17.73 -0.06 2.49
C VAL A 420 -19.20 -0.44 2.31
N PRO A 421 -19.54 -1.48 1.53
CA PRO A 421 -20.93 -1.89 1.34
C PRO A 421 -21.64 -2.18 2.67
N GLY A 422 -22.82 -1.58 2.87
CA GLY A 422 -23.58 -1.64 4.12
C GLY A 422 -23.84 -0.29 4.79
N GLU A 423 -23.39 0.81 4.19
CA GLU A 423 -23.71 2.21 4.58
C GLU A 423 -25.12 2.68 4.15
N LYS A 424 -26.05 1.77 3.80
CA LYS A 424 -27.43 2.14 3.45
C LYS A 424 -28.44 1.65 4.47
#